data_AF-A0A7W4AE88-F1
#
_entry.id   AF-A0A7W4AE88-F1
#
_cell.length_a   1.000
_cell.length_b   1.000
_cell.length_c   1.000
_cell.angle_alpha   90.00
_cell.angle_beta   90.00
_cell.angle_gamma   90.00
#
_symmetry.space_group_name_H-M   'P 1'
#
loop_
_entity.id
_entity.type
_entity.pdbx_description
1 polymer ?
#
loop_
_entity_poly.entity_id
_entity_poly.type
_entity_poly.pdbx_seq_one_letter_code
_entity_poly.pdbx_strand_id
1 'polypeptide(L)'
;MRKYIIALPIILSGCISSNPIKPEDLSHNYFDTGRSVGYKIQSQNLEYDIKVAAQCDSNKQKYSFSFIDKSSGQRAYQPQWSFFFNGEKDYRSSKEYDEAEYLNKATNVQVARYLGSSKYSQKVDLSAPELLNLPTLCKDKYTQIQKDSAKRRKQRMEKDAELVASVKKSTGLEPMFSDSNQKNFNELVYSFQTNGFAQHQNKFVWTEDGDYKVSQVLDGKLMLTSYSTRLPPITIITNLPAIEGQFWSSISRAPLKFVGVTNYTTVLGATKQTVVFQQL
;
A
#
# COMPACT_ATOMS: atom_id res chain seq x y z
N MET A 1 -65.97 16.16 48.10
CA MET A 1 -64.55 16.42 47.79
C MET A 1 -63.68 15.52 48.64
N ARG A 2 -63.04 14.51 48.06
CA ARG A 2 -61.98 13.74 48.72
C ARG A 2 -60.79 13.64 47.76
N LYS A 3 -59.63 13.95 48.31
CA LYS A 3 -58.36 14.26 47.65
C LYS A 3 -57.72 12.97 47.12
N TYR A 4 -57.32 12.96 45.85
CA TYR A 4 -56.46 11.92 45.30
C TYR A 4 -55.02 12.18 45.77
N ILE A 5 -54.43 11.23 46.48
CA ILE A 5 -52.99 11.20 46.72
C ILE A 5 -52.37 10.47 45.54
N ILE A 6 -51.69 11.22 44.66
CA ILE A 6 -50.86 10.64 43.61
C ILE A 6 -49.51 10.31 44.26
N ALA A 7 -49.28 9.02 44.53
CA ALA A 7 -47.96 8.54 44.90
C ALA A 7 -47.10 8.45 43.62
N LEU A 8 -46.18 9.41 43.43
CA LEU A 8 -45.12 9.28 42.42
C LEU A 8 -44.12 8.21 42.90
N PRO A 9 -43.81 7.18 42.09
CA PRO A 9 -42.67 6.33 42.36
C PRO A 9 -41.40 7.14 42.07
N ILE A 10 -40.68 7.49 43.12
CA ILE A 10 -39.28 7.93 43.01
C ILE A 10 -38.51 6.72 42.49
N ILE A 11 -38.23 6.70 41.19
CA ILE A 11 -37.25 5.78 40.62
C ILE A 11 -35.91 6.22 41.21
N LEU A 12 -35.50 5.54 42.28
CA LEU A 12 -34.11 5.46 42.70
C LEU A 12 -33.34 4.86 41.53
N SER A 13 -32.79 5.73 40.68
CA SER A 13 -31.72 5.38 39.77
C SER A 13 -30.54 4.95 40.64
N GLY A 14 -30.50 3.66 40.97
CA GLY A 14 -29.35 3.05 41.62
C GLY A 14 -28.12 3.38 40.80
N CYS A 15 -27.10 3.91 41.46
CA CYS A 15 -25.76 3.96 40.95
C CYS A 15 -25.41 2.56 40.43
N ILE A 16 -25.43 2.36 39.12
CA ILE A 16 -24.75 1.22 38.51
C ILE A 16 -23.28 1.48 38.79
N SER A 17 -22.79 0.94 39.89
CA SER A 17 -21.35 0.78 40.09
C SER A 17 -20.89 -0.06 38.91
N SER A 18 -20.23 0.58 37.94
CA SER A 18 -19.49 -0.13 36.91
C SER A 18 -18.54 -1.07 37.65
N ASN A 19 -18.77 -2.38 37.56
CA ASN A 19 -17.88 -3.35 38.17
C ASN A 19 -16.45 -3.05 37.71
N PRO A 20 -15.47 -2.96 38.63
CA PRO A 20 -14.10 -2.71 38.25
C PRO A 20 -13.64 -3.82 37.31
N ILE A 21 -13.10 -3.44 36.15
CA ILE A 21 -12.57 -4.38 35.16
C ILE A 21 -11.36 -5.07 35.79
N LYS A 22 -11.43 -6.39 35.90
CA LYS A 22 -10.32 -7.18 36.42
C LYS A 22 -9.44 -7.66 35.27
N PRO A 23 -8.15 -7.95 35.50
CA PRO A 23 -7.26 -8.50 34.46
C PRO A 23 -7.79 -9.80 33.83
N GLU A 24 -8.48 -10.63 34.62
CA GLU A 24 -9.14 -11.87 34.16
C GLU A 24 -10.29 -11.65 33.17
N ASP A 25 -10.82 -10.43 33.07
CA ASP A 25 -11.86 -10.04 32.12
C ASP A 25 -11.31 -9.67 30.73
N LEU A 26 -9.98 -9.67 30.55
CA LEU A 26 -9.30 -9.26 29.32
C LEU A 26 -8.90 -10.47 28.47
N SER A 27 -9.41 -10.54 27.24
CA SER A 27 -8.93 -11.49 26.23
C SER A 27 -7.87 -10.86 25.34
N HIS A 28 -6.76 -11.56 25.08
CA HIS A 28 -5.68 -11.13 24.19
C HIS A 28 -5.69 -11.95 22.90
N ASN A 29 -6.34 -11.43 21.85
CA ASN A 29 -6.47 -12.14 20.57
C ASN A 29 -5.36 -11.73 19.60
N TYR A 30 -4.50 -12.68 19.24
CA TYR A 30 -3.46 -12.45 18.24
C TYR A 30 -4.05 -12.16 16.85
N PHE A 31 -3.44 -11.24 16.12
CA PHE A 31 -3.71 -11.04 14.69
C PHE A 31 -2.39 -10.99 13.90
N ASP A 32 -2.46 -11.54 12.69
CA ASP A 32 -1.39 -11.48 11.71
C ASP A 32 -1.97 -11.01 10.37
N THR A 33 -1.37 -9.97 9.80
CA THR A 33 -1.74 -9.42 8.49
C THR A 33 -0.58 -9.59 7.50
N GLY A 34 -0.72 -9.06 6.29
CA GLY A 34 0.39 -9.10 5.33
C GLY A 34 1.66 -8.38 5.79
N ARG A 35 1.53 -7.38 6.70
CA ARG A 35 2.64 -6.46 7.05
C ARG A 35 2.76 -6.14 8.54
N SER A 36 1.82 -6.60 9.35
CA SER A 36 1.74 -6.22 10.77
C SER A 36 1.28 -7.40 11.59
N VAL A 37 1.81 -7.51 12.80
CA VAL A 37 1.38 -8.47 13.83
C VAL A 37 0.95 -7.72 15.08
N GLY A 38 0.18 -8.36 15.95
CA GLY A 38 -0.22 -7.73 17.19
C GLY A 38 -1.30 -8.46 17.95
N TYR A 39 -1.84 -7.77 18.95
CA TYR A 39 -2.90 -8.28 19.80
C TYR A 39 -4.06 -7.31 19.86
N LYS A 40 -5.26 -7.86 19.84
CA LYS A 40 -6.51 -7.17 20.13
C LYS A 40 -6.94 -7.56 21.54
N ILE A 41 -6.85 -6.61 22.46
CA ILE A 41 -7.26 -6.74 23.86
C ILE A 41 -8.73 -6.33 23.96
N GLN A 42 -9.56 -7.22 24.50
CA GLN A 42 -11.01 -7.03 24.53
C GLN A 42 -11.58 -7.43 25.89
N SER A 43 -12.66 -6.77 26.28
CA SER A 43 -13.48 -7.14 27.44
C SER A 43 -14.90 -6.66 27.22
N GLN A 44 -15.90 -7.36 27.75
CA GLN A 44 -17.29 -6.90 27.69
C GLN A 44 -17.47 -5.55 28.42
N ASN A 45 -16.64 -5.29 29.44
CA ASN A 45 -16.73 -4.11 30.30
C ASN A 45 -15.93 -2.90 29.75
N LEU A 46 -15.10 -3.10 28.72
CA LEU A 46 -14.42 -2.01 28.02
C LEU A 46 -15.33 -1.41 26.94
N GLU A 47 -15.33 -0.09 26.79
CA GLU A 47 -16.08 0.59 25.73
C GLU A 47 -15.43 0.39 24.35
N TYR A 48 -14.09 0.37 24.32
CA TYR A 48 -13.27 0.19 23.13
C TYR A 48 -12.46 -1.10 23.22
N ASP A 49 -12.23 -1.73 22.08
CA ASP A 49 -11.15 -2.71 21.98
C ASP A 49 -9.81 -1.97 21.94
N ILE A 50 -8.74 -2.58 22.44
CA ILE A 50 -7.40 -2.01 22.36
C ILE A 50 -6.59 -2.84 21.38
N LYS A 51 -6.00 -2.17 20.38
CA LYS A 51 -5.09 -2.78 19.43
C LYS A 51 -3.66 -2.36 19.76
N VAL A 52 -2.84 -3.36 20.04
CA VAL A 52 -1.38 -3.24 20.14
C VAL A 52 -0.80 -3.86 18.89
N ALA A 53 -0.08 -3.08 18.08
CA ALA A 53 0.35 -3.50 16.75
C ALA A 53 1.81 -3.14 16.49
N ALA A 54 2.51 -4.03 15.79
CA ALA A 54 3.82 -3.79 15.23
C ALA A 54 3.75 -3.78 13.69
N GLN A 55 4.36 -2.77 13.07
CA GLN A 55 4.54 -2.66 11.63
C GLN A 55 5.87 -3.29 11.25
N CYS A 56 5.82 -4.34 10.43
CA CYS A 56 6.91 -5.30 10.21
C CYS A 56 7.37 -5.36 8.75
N ASP A 57 6.98 -4.40 7.91
CA ASP A 57 7.40 -4.30 6.51
C ASP A 57 8.69 -3.48 6.32
N SER A 58 9.29 -2.99 7.40
CA SER A 58 10.55 -2.25 7.36
C SER A 58 11.53 -2.74 8.44
N ASN A 59 12.82 -2.51 8.21
CA ASN A 59 13.87 -2.83 9.18
C ASN A 59 13.73 -2.03 10.49
N LYS A 60 13.18 -0.82 10.42
CA LYS A 60 12.86 0.00 11.60
C LYS A 60 11.41 -0.27 12.00
N GLN A 61 11.23 -1.30 12.80
CA GLN A 61 9.91 -1.73 13.28
C GLN A 61 9.29 -0.63 14.14
N LYS A 62 7.99 -0.41 13.94
CA LYS A 62 7.22 0.62 14.62
C LYS A 62 6.08 -0.02 15.38
N TYR A 63 5.89 0.39 16.62
CA TYR A 63 4.88 -0.17 17.51
C TYR A 63 3.86 0.89 17.86
N SER A 64 2.61 0.50 18.08
CA SER A 64 1.55 1.44 18.40
C SER A 64 0.48 0.83 19.29
N PHE A 65 -0.15 1.69 20.09
CA PHE A 65 -1.34 1.40 20.88
C PHE A 65 -2.48 2.25 20.36
N SER A 66 -3.66 1.66 20.20
CA SER A 66 -4.83 2.38 19.70
C SER A 66 -6.12 1.82 20.27
N PHE A 67 -7.11 2.70 20.45
CA PHE A 67 -8.49 2.32 20.73
C PHE A 67 -9.22 2.06 19.43
N ILE A 68 -9.98 0.97 19.38
CA ILE A 68 -10.75 0.51 18.23
C ILE A 68 -12.22 0.45 18.66
N ASP A 69 -13.09 1.07 17.88
CA ASP A 69 -14.53 0.97 18.04
C ASP A 69 -15.00 -0.46 17.79
N LYS A 70 -15.73 -1.03 18.76
CA LYS A 70 -16.21 -2.42 18.68
C LYS A 70 -17.15 -2.67 17.50
N SER A 71 -17.97 -1.68 17.15
CA SER A 71 -18.99 -1.79 16.10
C SER A 71 -18.40 -1.69 14.70
N SER A 72 -17.47 -0.76 14.47
CA SER A 72 -16.91 -0.48 13.14
C SER A 72 -15.61 -1.24 12.88
N GLY A 73 -14.91 -1.69 13.94
CA GLY A 73 -13.55 -2.21 13.84
C GLY A 73 -12.52 -1.15 13.42
N GLN A 74 -12.93 0.12 13.32
CA GLN A 74 -12.08 1.24 12.98
C GLN A 74 -11.50 1.88 14.23
N ARG A 75 -10.46 2.67 14.04
CA ARG A 75 -9.85 3.40 15.13
C ARG A 75 -10.82 4.45 15.68
N ALA A 76 -10.95 4.47 17.00
CA ALA A 76 -11.84 5.39 17.69
C ALA A 76 -11.42 6.85 17.48
N TYR A 77 -12.39 7.70 17.14
CA TYR A 77 -12.20 9.14 17.05
C TYR A 77 -12.40 9.77 18.42
N GLN A 78 -11.36 10.45 18.94
CA GLN A 78 -11.37 11.11 20.26
C GLN A 78 -11.95 10.23 21.39
N PRO A 79 -11.39 9.03 21.61
CA PRO A 79 -11.88 8.15 22.66
C PRO A 79 -11.82 8.86 24.01
N GLN A 80 -12.88 8.73 24.81
CA GLN A 80 -12.90 9.23 26.20
C GLN A 80 -12.02 8.39 27.14
N TRP A 81 -11.03 7.69 26.58
CA TRP A 81 -10.09 6.83 27.27
C TRP A 81 -8.67 7.29 26.95
N SER A 82 -7.78 7.13 27.93
CA SER A 82 -6.36 7.48 27.78
C SER A 82 -5.49 6.30 28.16
N PHE A 83 -4.37 6.17 27.46
CA PHE A 83 -3.29 5.26 27.86
C PHE A 83 -2.47 5.91 28.96
N PHE A 84 -2.04 5.09 29.91
CA PHE A 84 -1.07 5.43 30.93
C PHE A 84 0.07 4.43 30.83
N PHE A 85 1.29 4.94 30.67
CA PHE A 85 2.50 4.12 30.64
C PHE A 85 3.35 4.49 31.85
N ASN A 86 3.72 3.51 32.68
CA ASN A 86 4.46 3.77 33.91
C ASN A 86 3.80 4.85 34.81
N GLY A 87 2.46 4.88 34.82
CA GLY A 87 1.69 5.86 35.58
C GLY A 87 1.46 7.21 34.89
N GLU A 88 2.23 7.53 33.85
CA GLU A 88 2.16 8.78 33.10
C GLU A 88 1.15 8.70 31.95
N LYS A 89 0.32 9.73 31.78
CA LYS A 89 -0.65 9.80 30.69
C LYS A 89 0.04 10.02 29.34
N ASP A 90 -0.32 9.24 28.34
CA ASP A 90 0.00 9.53 26.94
C ASP A 90 -1.18 10.23 26.26
N TYR A 91 -0.91 11.39 25.67
CA TYR A 91 -1.92 12.28 25.10
C TYR A 91 -2.20 12.01 23.62
N ARG A 92 -1.45 11.11 22.96
CA ARG A 92 -1.51 10.95 21.51
C ARG A 92 -1.97 9.57 21.10
N SER A 93 -3.26 9.46 20.74
CA SER A 93 -3.71 8.38 19.88
C SER A 93 -2.89 8.46 18.56
N SER A 94 -2.25 7.37 18.12
CA SER A 94 -1.32 7.25 16.96
C SER A 94 0.16 7.45 17.18
N LYS A 95 0.66 7.58 18.42
CA LYS A 95 2.11 7.62 18.58
C LYS A 95 2.72 6.28 18.17
N GLU A 96 3.72 6.35 17.31
CA GLU A 96 4.57 5.23 16.98
C GLU A 96 5.79 5.25 17.92
N TYR A 97 6.15 4.07 18.40
CA TYR A 97 7.30 3.84 19.29
C TYR A 97 8.31 2.97 18.56
N ASP A 98 9.60 3.18 18.84
CA ASP A 98 10.62 2.20 18.50
C ASP A 98 10.58 1.00 19.48
N GLU A 99 11.43 0.00 19.27
CA GLU A 99 11.44 -1.22 20.09
C GLU A 99 11.74 -0.95 21.57
N ALA A 100 12.69 -0.06 21.87
CA ALA A 100 13.08 0.23 23.24
C ALA A 100 12.00 1.03 23.98
N GLU A 101 11.44 2.05 23.33
CA GLU A 101 10.31 2.81 23.85
C GLU A 101 9.08 1.90 24.04
N TYR A 102 8.81 1.00 23.10
CA TYR A 102 7.72 0.06 23.18
C TYR A 102 7.86 -0.89 24.37
N LEU A 103 9.01 -1.55 24.55
CA LEU A 103 9.22 -2.50 25.64
C LEU A 103 9.08 -1.82 27.01
N ASN A 104 9.60 -0.60 27.15
CA ASN A 104 9.42 0.20 28.36
C ASN A 104 7.93 0.48 28.65
N LYS A 105 7.14 0.76 27.61
CA LYS A 105 5.70 1.06 27.72
C LYS A 105 4.86 -0.18 27.97
N ALA A 106 5.12 -1.27 27.25
CA ALA A 106 4.39 -2.52 27.31
C ALA A 106 4.53 -3.24 28.67
N THR A 107 5.58 -2.91 29.44
CA THR A 107 5.80 -3.48 30.79
C THR A 107 4.74 -3.01 31.80
N ASN A 108 4.27 -1.76 31.69
CA ASN A 108 3.26 -1.18 32.57
C ASN A 108 2.35 -0.28 31.74
N VAL A 109 1.43 -0.91 31.02
CA VAL A 109 0.44 -0.24 30.19
C VAL A 109 -0.93 -0.36 30.84
N GLN A 110 -1.57 0.78 31.07
CA GLN A 110 -2.87 0.86 31.69
C GLN A 110 -3.79 1.77 30.86
N VAL A 111 -5.09 1.62 31.03
CA VAL A 111 -6.09 2.53 30.45
C VAL A 111 -7.07 3.00 31.51
N ALA A 112 -7.55 4.23 31.35
CA ALA A 112 -8.65 4.73 32.17
C ALA A 112 -9.54 5.68 31.36
N ARG A 113 -10.82 5.69 31.72
CA ARG A 113 -11.82 6.60 31.15
C ARG A 113 -11.67 7.97 31.78
N TYR A 114 -11.70 9.02 30.97
CA TYR A 114 -11.79 10.39 31.42
C TYR A 114 -13.20 10.69 31.95
N LEU A 115 -13.28 11.25 33.16
CA LEU A 115 -14.55 11.53 33.85
C LEU A 115 -14.86 13.03 33.95
N GLY A 116 -14.04 13.90 33.33
CA GLY A 116 -14.14 15.35 33.49
C GLY A 116 -13.28 15.88 34.65
N SER A 117 -13.08 17.21 34.69
CA SER A 117 -12.37 17.91 35.78
C SER A 117 -11.01 17.30 36.15
N SER A 118 -10.23 16.85 35.16
CA SER A 118 -8.94 16.16 35.34
C SER A 118 -9.00 14.83 36.10
N LYS A 119 -10.19 14.24 36.32
CA LYS A 119 -10.38 12.95 36.96
C LYS A 119 -10.49 11.82 35.94
N TYR A 120 -10.05 10.63 36.35
CA TYR A 120 -10.13 9.40 35.58
C TYR A 120 -10.80 8.30 36.40
N SER A 121 -11.36 7.31 35.73
CA SER A 121 -11.81 6.06 36.35
C SER A 121 -10.64 5.32 37.00
N GLN A 122 -10.96 4.23 37.72
CA GLN A 122 -9.95 3.25 38.09
C GLN A 122 -9.20 2.79 36.82
N LYS A 123 -7.88 2.70 36.94
CA LYS A 123 -7.00 2.23 35.87
C LYS A 123 -7.15 0.73 35.71
N VAL A 124 -7.24 0.29 34.47
CA VAL A 124 -7.26 -1.11 34.07
C VAL A 124 -5.87 -1.45 33.57
N ASP A 125 -5.26 -2.48 34.16
CA ASP A 125 -3.96 -2.99 33.73
C ASP A 125 -4.13 -3.84 32.47
N LEU A 126 -3.35 -3.52 31.42
CA LEU A 126 -3.32 -4.25 30.16
C LEU A 126 -2.00 -4.99 29.95
N SER A 127 -1.07 -4.92 30.91
CA SER A 127 0.21 -5.59 30.81
C SER A 127 0.04 -7.10 30.72
N ALA A 128 0.66 -7.70 29.69
CA ALA A 128 0.61 -9.13 29.46
C ALA A 128 1.93 -9.61 28.82
N PRO A 129 2.42 -10.83 29.14
CA PRO A 129 3.64 -11.39 28.54
C PRO A 129 3.64 -11.39 27.01
N GLU A 130 2.46 -11.57 26.41
CA GLU A 130 2.20 -11.52 24.98
C GLU A 130 2.67 -10.21 24.35
N LEU A 131 2.44 -9.08 25.02
CA LEU A 131 2.84 -7.76 24.54
C LEU A 131 4.37 -7.63 24.50
N LEU A 132 5.08 -8.22 25.47
CA LEU A 132 6.54 -8.19 25.51
C LEU A 132 7.17 -9.04 24.39
N ASN A 133 6.47 -10.06 23.90
CA ASN A 133 6.92 -10.90 22.79
C ASN A 133 6.67 -10.29 21.39
N LEU A 134 5.94 -9.17 21.30
CA LEU A 134 5.57 -8.56 20.03
C LEU A 134 6.77 -8.19 19.13
N PRO A 135 7.92 -7.70 19.65
CA PRO A 135 9.11 -7.44 18.83
C PRO A 135 9.67 -8.68 18.16
N THR A 136 9.71 -9.82 18.87
CA THR A 136 10.17 -11.10 18.31
C THR A 136 9.28 -11.52 17.15
N LEU A 137 7.95 -11.49 17.35
CA LEU A 137 6.97 -11.80 16.30
C LEU A 137 7.14 -10.89 15.08
N CYS A 138 7.44 -9.61 15.29
CA CYS A 138 7.65 -8.66 14.20
C CYS A 138 8.95 -8.93 13.42
N LYS A 139 10.03 -9.33 14.11
CA LYS A 139 11.30 -9.74 13.47
C LYS A 139 11.13 -11.01 12.63
N ASP A 140 10.39 -11.99 13.12
CA ASP A 140 10.07 -13.20 12.38
C ASP A 140 9.23 -12.88 11.14
N LYS A 141 8.21 -12.03 11.31
CA LYS A 141 7.37 -11.57 10.20
C LYS A 141 8.16 -10.81 9.13
N TYR A 142 9.04 -9.91 9.54
CA TYR A 142 9.91 -9.18 8.61
C TYR A 142 10.78 -10.16 7.81
N THR A 143 11.37 -11.16 8.48
CA THR A 143 12.16 -12.20 7.82
C THR A 143 11.34 -12.99 6.79
N GLN A 144 10.10 -13.34 7.13
CA GLN A 144 9.17 -14.00 6.21
C GLN A 144 8.86 -13.12 5.00
N ILE A 145 8.55 -11.84 5.22
CA ILE A 145 8.28 -10.87 4.15
C ILE A 145 9.48 -10.75 3.19
N GLN A 146 10.71 -10.72 3.72
CA GLN A 146 11.92 -10.68 2.90
C GLN A 146 12.09 -11.95 2.06
N LYS A 147 11.88 -13.14 2.65
CA LYS A 147 11.93 -14.42 1.92
C LYS A 147 10.89 -14.50 0.82
N ASP A 148 9.66 -14.10 1.10
CA ASP A 148 8.57 -14.10 0.12
C ASP A 148 8.81 -13.10 -1.00
N SER A 149 9.35 -11.92 -0.67
CA SER A 149 9.72 -10.89 -1.65
C SER A 149 10.83 -11.39 -2.58
N ALA A 150 11.86 -12.02 -2.04
CA ALA A 150 12.94 -12.63 -2.83
C ALA A 150 12.42 -13.75 -3.74
N LYS A 151 11.54 -14.62 -3.23
CA LYS A 151 10.91 -15.69 -4.01
C LYS A 151 10.08 -15.12 -5.17
N ARG A 152 9.23 -14.11 -4.92
CA ARG A 152 8.43 -13.44 -5.96
C ARG A 152 9.33 -12.77 -7.00
N ARG A 153 10.41 -12.11 -6.59
CA ARG A 153 11.38 -11.50 -7.51
C ARG A 153 12.02 -12.56 -8.40
N LYS A 154 12.47 -13.68 -7.82
CA LYS A 154 13.06 -14.79 -8.60
C LYS A 154 12.07 -15.36 -9.62
N GLN A 155 10.82 -15.62 -9.22
CA GLN A 155 9.77 -16.11 -10.11
C GLN A 155 9.45 -15.13 -11.25
N ARG A 156 9.49 -13.81 -10.99
CA ARG A 156 9.32 -12.80 -12.05
C ARG A 156 10.49 -12.83 -13.03
N MET A 157 11.73 -12.87 -12.53
CA MET A 157 12.92 -12.96 -13.38
C MET A 157 12.92 -14.22 -14.26
N GLU A 158 12.50 -15.36 -13.72
CA GLU A 158 12.37 -16.62 -14.47
C GLU A 158 11.32 -16.48 -15.60
N LYS A 159 10.14 -15.94 -15.30
CA LYS A 159 9.10 -15.69 -16.30
C LYS A 159 9.52 -14.69 -17.37
N ASP A 160 10.21 -13.63 -16.98
CA ASP A 160 10.71 -12.62 -17.92
C ASP A 160 11.78 -13.23 -18.83
N ALA A 161 12.65 -14.09 -18.31
CA ALA A 161 13.64 -14.82 -19.10
C ALA A 161 12.99 -15.80 -20.08
N GLU A 162 11.94 -16.53 -19.67
CA GLU A 162 11.16 -17.40 -20.55
C GLU A 162 10.48 -16.62 -21.68
N LEU A 163 9.89 -15.46 -21.38
CA LEU A 163 9.28 -14.58 -22.38
C LEU A 163 10.32 -14.07 -23.38
N VAL A 164 11.47 -13.60 -22.89
CA VAL A 164 12.58 -13.16 -23.75
C VAL A 164 13.04 -14.30 -24.65
N ALA A 165 13.27 -15.49 -24.10
CA ALA A 165 13.70 -16.66 -24.87
C ALA A 165 12.66 -17.05 -25.94
N SER A 166 11.37 -16.97 -25.62
CA SER A 166 10.28 -17.23 -26.57
C SER A 166 10.32 -16.26 -27.76
N VAL A 167 10.47 -14.95 -27.51
CA VAL A 167 10.53 -13.94 -28.57
C VAL A 167 11.80 -14.08 -29.40
N LYS A 168 12.95 -14.35 -28.76
CA LYS A 168 14.21 -14.64 -29.46
C LYS A 168 14.05 -15.83 -30.41
N LYS A 169 13.40 -16.91 -29.95
CA LYS A 169 13.18 -18.11 -30.75
C LYS A 169 12.24 -17.86 -31.94
N SER A 170 11.18 -17.07 -31.76
CA SER A 170 10.19 -16.83 -32.83
C SER A 170 10.59 -15.73 -33.81
N THR A 171 11.40 -14.76 -33.39
CA THR A 171 11.72 -13.58 -34.22
C THR A 171 13.19 -13.46 -34.60
N GLY A 172 14.10 -14.14 -33.91
CA GLY A 172 15.55 -13.98 -34.06
C GLY A 172 16.10 -12.66 -33.52
N LEU A 173 15.27 -11.80 -32.92
CA LEU A 173 15.67 -10.49 -32.41
C LEU A 173 16.23 -10.61 -30.99
N GLU A 174 17.23 -9.80 -30.66
CA GLU A 174 17.77 -9.68 -29.30
C GLU A 174 16.95 -8.69 -28.44
N PRO A 175 16.88 -8.87 -27.11
CA PRO A 175 16.23 -7.91 -26.23
C PRO A 175 17.00 -6.58 -26.25
N MET A 176 16.26 -5.48 -26.14
CA MET A 176 16.84 -4.13 -26.13
C MET A 176 17.67 -3.85 -24.88
N PHE A 177 17.24 -4.40 -23.73
CA PHE A 177 17.87 -4.24 -22.43
C PHE A 177 18.17 -5.60 -21.80
N SER A 178 19.34 -5.72 -21.16
CA SER A 178 19.82 -6.97 -20.56
C SER A 178 19.25 -7.23 -19.16
N ASP A 179 18.79 -6.19 -18.47
CA ASP A 179 18.25 -6.25 -17.11
C ASP A 179 16.72 -6.37 -17.11
N SER A 180 16.03 -5.31 -17.55
CA SER A 180 14.58 -5.22 -17.65
C SER A 180 14.23 -4.79 -19.06
N ASN A 181 13.79 -5.77 -19.85
CA ASN A 181 13.31 -5.52 -21.21
C ASN A 181 11.85 -5.05 -21.27
N GLN A 182 11.34 -4.56 -20.14
CA GLN A 182 10.07 -3.87 -19.99
C GLN A 182 10.38 -2.42 -19.59
N LYS A 183 9.95 -1.45 -20.40
CA LYS A 183 10.18 -0.01 -20.21
C LYS A 183 8.97 0.77 -20.65
N ASN A 184 8.60 1.84 -19.96
CA ASN A 184 7.62 2.76 -20.54
C ASN A 184 8.24 3.62 -21.66
N PHE A 185 7.39 4.22 -22.50
CA PHE A 185 7.87 5.03 -23.62
C PHE A 185 8.72 6.24 -23.22
N ASN A 186 8.50 6.84 -22.04
CA ASN A 186 9.34 7.91 -21.54
C ASN A 186 10.77 7.40 -21.29
N GLU A 187 10.91 6.27 -20.58
CA GLU A 187 12.20 5.64 -20.31
C GLU A 187 12.95 5.25 -21.58
N LEU A 188 12.23 4.80 -22.62
CA LEU A 188 12.83 4.50 -23.92
C LEU A 188 13.41 5.75 -24.56
N VAL A 189 12.66 6.85 -24.59
CA VAL A 189 13.15 8.11 -25.14
C VAL A 189 14.37 8.60 -24.37
N TYR A 190 14.35 8.55 -23.04
CA TYR A 190 15.52 8.91 -22.24
C TYR A 190 16.72 8.01 -22.57
N SER A 191 16.51 6.70 -22.69
CA SER A 191 17.56 5.75 -23.05
C SER A 191 18.17 6.08 -24.42
N PHE A 192 17.35 6.46 -25.39
CA PHE A 192 17.82 6.87 -26.72
C PHE A 192 18.60 8.19 -26.69
N GLN A 193 18.19 9.14 -25.85
CA GLN A 193 18.92 10.41 -25.67
C GLN A 193 20.27 10.20 -24.99
N THR A 194 20.34 9.32 -23.99
CA THR A 194 21.57 9.08 -23.22
C THR A 194 22.56 8.22 -24.00
N ASN A 195 22.09 7.12 -24.59
CA ASN A 195 22.98 6.10 -25.13
C ASN A 195 23.04 6.14 -26.67
N GLY A 196 22.08 6.79 -27.34
CA GLY A 196 21.95 6.82 -28.79
C GLY A 196 21.11 5.67 -29.37
N PHE A 197 20.51 5.88 -30.55
CA PHE A 197 19.56 4.93 -31.17
C PHE A 197 20.22 3.64 -31.71
N ALA A 198 21.45 3.73 -32.20
CA ALA A 198 22.09 2.67 -32.98
C ALA A 198 22.18 1.33 -32.23
N GLN A 199 22.50 1.36 -30.94
CA GLN A 199 22.64 0.13 -30.15
C GLN A 199 21.31 -0.58 -29.86
N HIS A 200 20.19 0.09 -30.07
CA HIS A 200 18.85 -0.43 -29.79
C HIS A 200 18.15 -0.92 -31.06
N GLN A 201 18.69 -0.58 -32.23
CA GLN A 201 18.07 -0.88 -33.52
C GLN A 201 17.97 -2.39 -33.75
N ASN A 202 16.84 -2.84 -34.32
CA ASN A 202 16.53 -4.25 -34.53
C ASN A 202 16.55 -5.10 -33.23
N LYS A 203 16.26 -4.48 -32.09
CA LYS A 203 16.01 -5.17 -30.83
C LYS A 203 14.56 -5.00 -30.41
N PHE A 204 14.09 -5.90 -29.55
CA PHE A 204 12.71 -5.86 -29.07
C PHE A 204 12.59 -5.42 -27.62
N VAL A 205 11.47 -4.82 -27.25
CA VAL A 205 11.15 -4.37 -25.89
C VAL A 205 9.65 -4.42 -25.63
N TRP A 206 9.24 -4.76 -24.42
CA TRP A 206 7.85 -4.58 -23.99
C TRP A 206 7.65 -3.18 -23.46
N THR A 207 6.55 -2.55 -23.86
CA THR A 207 6.33 -1.14 -23.59
C THR A 207 5.06 -0.88 -22.79
N GLU A 208 5.20 -0.03 -21.77
CA GLU A 208 4.09 0.63 -21.10
C GLU A 208 3.94 2.07 -21.62
N ASP A 209 2.78 2.68 -21.37
CA ASP A 209 2.42 3.95 -22.01
C ASP A 209 3.27 5.14 -21.56
N GLY A 210 3.60 5.21 -20.27
CA GLY A 210 4.14 6.43 -19.68
C GLY A 210 3.18 7.61 -19.89
N ASP A 211 3.69 8.71 -20.44
CA ASP A 211 2.91 9.91 -20.74
C ASP A 211 2.30 9.91 -22.15
N TYR A 212 2.32 8.79 -22.87
CA TYR A 212 1.90 8.73 -24.26
C TYR A 212 0.46 8.22 -24.42
N LYS A 213 -0.23 8.74 -25.43
CA LYS A 213 -1.50 8.21 -25.92
C LYS A 213 -1.55 8.24 -27.43
N VAL A 214 -2.42 7.42 -28.01
CA VAL A 214 -2.71 7.47 -29.45
C VAL A 214 -3.27 8.85 -29.78
N SER A 215 -2.64 9.50 -30.74
CA SER A 215 -2.99 10.83 -31.23
C SER A 215 -3.46 10.83 -32.68
N GLN A 216 -3.08 9.79 -33.43
CA GLN A 216 -3.44 9.62 -34.82
C GLN A 216 -3.39 8.13 -35.17
N VAL A 217 -4.36 7.69 -35.97
CA VAL A 217 -4.42 6.35 -36.57
C VAL A 217 -4.47 6.50 -38.09
N LEU A 218 -3.50 5.95 -38.81
CA LEU A 218 -3.43 6.06 -40.27
C LEU A 218 -2.71 4.85 -40.89
N ASP A 219 -3.38 4.13 -41.79
CA ASP A 219 -2.80 3.08 -42.65
C ASP A 219 -1.84 2.11 -41.93
N GLY A 220 -2.31 1.46 -40.87
CA GLY A 220 -1.51 0.50 -40.10
C GLY A 220 -0.39 1.14 -39.27
N LYS A 221 -0.48 2.44 -39.01
CA LYS A 221 0.44 3.20 -38.16
C LYS A 221 -0.33 3.98 -37.10
N LEU A 222 0.15 3.90 -35.87
CA LEU A 222 -0.36 4.66 -34.73
C LEU A 222 0.69 5.66 -34.31
N MET A 223 0.37 6.94 -34.33
CA MET A 223 1.23 7.96 -33.74
C MET A 223 0.82 8.19 -32.29
N LEU A 224 1.73 7.94 -31.37
CA LEU A 224 1.62 8.28 -29.97
C LEU A 224 2.28 9.63 -29.71
N THR A 225 1.61 10.49 -28.97
CA THR A 225 2.18 11.76 -28.50
C THR A 225 2.18 11.81 -26.98
N SER A 226 3.25 12.33 -26.42
CA SER A 226 3.33 12.58 -24.99
C SER A 226 2.46 13.77 -24.59
N TYR A 227 1.92 13.76 -23.37
CA TYR A 227 1.39 14.97 -22.73
C TYR A 227 2.48 16.05 -22.51
N SER A 228 3.74 15.64 -22.45
CA SER A 228 4.89 16.54 -22.40
C SER A 228 5.31 16.96 -23.80
N THR A 229 5.41 18.28 -24.02
CA THR A 229 5.89 18.84 -25.29
C THR A 229 7.38 18.62 -25.55
N ARG A 230 8.13 18.13 -24.56
CA ARG A 230 9.58 17.90 -24.65
C ARG A 230 9.96 16.51 -25.16
N LEU A 231 8.99 15.60 -25.27
CA LEU A 231 9.24 14.23 -25.74
C LEU A 231 8.80 14.09 -27.20
N PRO A 232 9.61 13.41 -28.05
CA PRO A 232 9.28 13.23 -29.46
C PRO A 232 8.08 12.30 -29.62
N PRO A 233 7.31 12.43 -30.72
CA PRO A 233 6.25 11.48 -31.02
C PRO A 233 6.83 10.09 -31.31
N ILE A 234 6.04 9.06 -31.02
CA ILE A 234 6.38 7.66 -31.27
C ILE A 234 5.41 7.13 -32.32
N THR A 235 5.90 6.38 -33.30
CA THR A 235 5.06 5.71 -34.29
C THR A 235 5.16 4.20 -34.11
N ILE A 236 4.02 3.54 -33.99
CA ILE A 236 3.92 2.08 -33.95
C ILE A 236 3.30 1.59 -35.24
N ILE A 237 4.03 0.75 -35.97
CA ILE A 237 3.52 0.02 -37.13
C ILE A 237 2.80 -1.23 -36.60
N THR A 238 1.49 -1.33 -36.85
CA THR A 238 0.63 -2.39 -36.34
C THR A 238 -0.63 -2.55 -37.19
N ASN A 239 -1.15 -3.77 -37.27
CA ASN A 239 -2.44 -4.06 -37.89
C ASN A 239 -3.59 -4.13 -36.87
N LEU A 240 -3.31 -3.83 -35.59
CA LEU A 240 -4.33 -3.85 -34.55
C LEU A 240 -5.24 -2.64 -34.65
N PRO A 241 -6.56 -2.81 -34.46
CA PRO A 241 -7.50 -1.71 -34.48
C PRO A 241 -7.23 -0.76 -33.31
N ALA A 242 -7.36 0.54 -33.57
CA ALA A 242 -7.09 1.57 -32.60
C ALA A 242 -7.99 2.80 -32.75
N ILE A 243 -8.22 3.49 -31.64
CA ILE A 243 -9.00 4.72 -31.54
C ILE A 243 -8.09 5.80 -30.95
N GLU A 244 -8.23 7.04 -31.43
CA GLU A 244 -7.52 8.18 -30.87
C GLU A 244 -7.89 8.42 -29.40
N GLY A 245 -6.92 8.86 -28.61
CA GLY A 245 -7.06 9.10 -27.18
C GLY A 245 -6.77 7.88 -26.30
N GLN A 246 -6.74 6.67 -26.84
CA GLN A 246 -6.48 5.46 -26.05
C GLN A 246 -4.99 5.25 -25.75
N PHE A 247 -4.72 4.43 -24.74
CA PHE A 247 -3.38 3.98 -24.36
C PHE A 247 -2.93 2.76 -25.17
N TRP A 248 -1.65 2.67 -25.52
CA TRP A 248 -1.07 1.53 -26.23
C TRP A 248 -1.25 0.22 -25.45
N SER A 249 -1.07 0.25 -24.13
CA SER A 249 -1.24 -0.93 -23.26
C SER A 249 -2.65 -1.54 -23.27
N SER A 250 -3.63 -0.77 -23.73
CA SER A 250 -5.03 -1.22 -23.93
C SER A 250 -5.25 -1.86 -25.31
N ILE A 251 -4.35 -1.61 -26.27
CA ILE A 251 -4.37 -2.16 -27.63
C ILE A 251 -3.57 -3.45 -27.66
N SER A 252 -2.35 -3.41 -27.10
CA SER A 252 -1.42 -4.53 -27.14
C SER A 252 -0.48 -4.49 -25.95
N ARG A 253 -0.13 -5.70 -25.50
CA ARG A 253 0.96 -5.95 -24.54
C ARG A 253 2.06 -6.79 -25.18
N ALA A 254 2.03 -6.93 -26.51
CA ALA A 254 3.05 -7.64 -27.28
C ALA A 254 4.36 -6.83 -27.29
N PRO A 255 5.51 -7.50 -27.46
CA PRO A 255 6.78 -6.81 -27.62
C PRO A 255 6.80 -5.99 -28.91
N LEU A 256 7.55 -4.90 -28.88
CA LEU A 256 7.80 -4.01 -30.00
C LEU A 256 9.23 -4.14 -30.46
N LYS A 257 9.45 -4.29 -31.77
CA LYS A 257 10.76 -4.14 -32.40
C LYS A 257 11.05 -2.67 -32.62
N PHE A 258 12.21 -2.19 -32.16
CA PHE A 258 12.67 -0.84 -32.52
C PHE A 258 13.28 -0.82 -33.92
N VAL A 259 12.70 0.02 -34.77
CA VAL A 259 13.10 0.14 -36.18
C VAL A 259 14.15 1.23 -36.35
N GLY A 260 13.99 2.35 -35.63
CA GLY A 260 14.87 3.50 -35.73
C GLY A 260 14.10 4.81 -35.58
N VAL A 261 14.69 5.89 -36.08
CA VAL A 261 14.05 7.20 -36.17
C VAL A 261 13.76 7.49 -37.62
N THR A 262 12.52 7.90 -37.92
CA THR A 262 12.12 8.27 -39.29
C THR A 262 11.36 9.58 -39.33
N ASN A 263 11.13 10.07 -40.53
CA ASN A 263 10.24 11.18 -40.80
C ASN A 263 8.83 10.64 -41.08
N TYR A 264 7.85 11.14 -40.35
CA TYR A 264 6.44 10.75 -40.48
C TYR A 264 5.60 11.96 -40.87
N THR A 265 4.77 11.78 -41.90
CA THR A 265 3.83 12.79 -42.38
C THR A 265 2.52 12.66 -41.59
N THR A 266 2.20 13.70 -40.83
CA THR A 266 0.92 13.82 -40.09
C THR A 266 -0.28 13.94 -41.04
N VAL A 267 -1.51 13.78 -40.52
CA VAL A 267 -2.76 13.96 -41.34
C VAL A 267 -2.79 15.31 -42.06
N LEU A 268 -2.20 16.34 -41.46
CA LEU A 268 -2.15 17.69 -42.01
C LEU A 268 -1.00 17.92 -43.01
N GLY A 269 -0.31 16.86 -43.43
CA GLY A 269 0.80 16.93 -44.39
C GLY A 269 2.14 17.41 -43.80
N ALA A 270 2.20 17.77 -42.51
CA ALA A 270 3.45 18.18 -41.87
C ALA A 270 4.33 16.96 -41.56
N THR A 271 5.60 17.02 -41.94
CA THR A 271 6.60 15.98 -41.64
C THR A 271 7.26 16.23 -40.29
N LYS A 272 7.21 15.24 -39.39
CA LYS A 272 7.87 15.28 -38.08
C LYS A 272 8.79 14.08 -37.92
N GLN A 273 9.91 14.27 -37.25
CA GLN A 273 10.76 13.15 -36.84
C GLN A 273 10.09 12.38 -35.70
N THR A 274 10.08 11.05 -35.78
CA THR A 274 9.43 10.16 -34.81
C THR A 274 10.26 8.92 -34.56
N VAL A 275 10.20 8.43 -33.32
CA VAL A 275 10.78 7.14 -32.92
C VAL A 275 9.85 6.04 -33.39
N VAL A 276 10.35 5.08 -34.16
CA VAL A 276 9.52 4.04 -34.81
C VAL A 276 9.71 2.69 -34.17
N PHE A 277 8.58 2.09 -33.83
CA PHE A 277 8.47 0.70 -33.45
C PHE A 277 7.59 -0.06 -34.44
N GLN A 278 7.83 -1.36 -34.52
CA GLN A 278 6.97 -2.31 -35.22
C GLN A 278 6.46 -3.32 -34.21
N GLN A 279 5.16 -3.57 -34.21
CA GLN A 279 4.60 -4.65 -33.42
C GLN A 279 5.09 -6.01 -33.94
N LEU A 280 5.51 -6.87 -33.01
CA LEU A 280 5.86 -8.27 -33.28
C LEU A 280 4.64 -9.19 -33.23
#